data_AF-A0AAD9IPP9-F1
#
_entry.id   AF-A0AAD9IPP9-F1
#
_cell.length_a   1.000
_cell.length_b   1.000
_cell.length_c   1.000
_cell.angle_alpha   90.00
_cell.angle_beta   90.00
_cell.angle_gamma   90.00
#
_symmetry.space_group_name_H-M   'P 1'
#
loop_
_entity.id
_entity.type
_entity.pdbx_description
1 polymer ?
#
loop_
_entity_poly.entity_id
_entity_poly.type
_entity_poly.pdbx_seq_one_letter_code
_entity_poly.pdbx_strand_id
1 'polypeptide(L)'
;EVNNKFTDCTLCPDSVSCNDVTGCEACLGSYQPECKQRCEDGFYGTNCQDQCGQCKTNTICDRYNGTCHDGCQIWWTDTKCNTYISLPNRTDEILTLLNKTSNTIEIRWQHIRGISPDIVDFYGYLIQYENGLPNAPYINVGILDYNSDPYWKIENLEINTKYSIKVTPFRKYGNDKESGKSYNILTVKTICSGK
;
A
#
# COMPACT_ATOMS: atom_id res chain seq x y z
N GLU A 1 28.72 -32.23 -31.25
CA GLU A 1 29.14 -32.85 -29.98
C GLU A 1 28.19 -32.37 -28.90
N VAL A 2 27.49 -33.29 -28.23
CA VAL A 2 26.68 -32.94 -27.04
C VAL A 2 27.67 -32.87 -25.90
N ASN A 3 28.05 -31.66 -25.48
CA ASN A 3 28.85 -31.46 -24.28
C ASN A 3 28.01 -31.89 -23.07
N ASN A 4 28.08 -33.17 -22.73
CA ASN A 4 27.44 -33.74 -21.55
C ASN A 4 28.24 -33.28 -20.33
N LYS A 5 28.02 -32.03 -19.92
CA LYS A 5 28.70 -31.43 -18.78
C LYS A 5 28.05 -32.00 -17.52
N PHE A 6 28.59 -33.10 -17.03
CA PHE A 6 28.22 -33.68 -15.73
C PHE A 6 28.43 -32.65 -14.61
N THR A 7 27.51 -32.58 -13.66
CA THR A 7 27.65 -31.69 -12.49
C THR A 7 28.49 -32.37 -11.42
N ASP A 8 29.44 -31.64 -10.83
CA ASP A 8 30.21 -32.11 -9.68
C ASP A 8 29.37 -31.94 -8.40
N CYS A 9 28.78 -33.04 -7.93
CA CYS A 9 27.93 -33.04 -6.73
C CYS A 9 28.66 -32.67 -5.44
N THR A 10 30.00 -32.67 -5.42
CA THR A 10 30.76 -32.20 -4.25
C THR A 10 30.62 -30.68 -4.05
N LEU A 11 30.09 -29.97 -5.04
CA LEU A 11 29.85 -28.53 -4.99
C LEU A 11 28.48 -28.19 -4.39
N CYS A 12 27.61 -29.16 -4.16
CA CYS A 12 26.30 -28.95 -3.56
C CYS A 12 26.41 -28.78 -2.03
N PRO A 13 25.55 -27.95 -1.42
CA PRO A 13 25.40 -27.93 0.03
C PRO A 13 25.01 -29.31 0.60
N ASP A 14 25.48 -29.66 1.80
CA ASP A 14 25.30 -31.00 2.39
C ASP A 14 23.83 -31.47 2.51
N SER A 15 22.89 -30.53 2.63
CA SER A 15 21.45 -30.81 2.75
C SER A 15 20.70 -30.83 1.42
N VAL A 16 21.42 -30.77 0.30
CA VAL A 16 20.84 -30.64 -1.05
C VAL A 16 21.07 -31.93 -1.85
N SER A 17 19.98 -32.50 -2.36
CA SER A 17 20.00 -33.62 -3.31
C SER A 17 20.75 -33.21 -4.58
N CYS A 18 21.49 -34.13 -5.20
CA CYS A 18 22.22 -33.87 -6.44
C CYS A 18 21.85 -34.87 -7.52
N ASN A 19 21.68 -34.35 -8.74
CA ASN A 19 21.50 -35.13 -9.94
C ASN A 19 22.69 -34.90 -10.88
N ASP A 20 23.31 -35.97 -11.37
CA ASP A 20 24.53 -35.88 -12.20
C ASP A 20 24.32 -35.13 -13.54
N VAL A 21 23.06 -34.99 -13.98
CA VAL A 21 22.66 -34.29 -15.21
C VAL A 21 22.14 -32.88 -14.92
N THR A 22 21.25 -32.70 -13.93
CA THR A 22 20.61 -31.40 -13.65
C THR A 22 21.28 -30.58 -12.53
N GLY A 23 22.23 -31.19 -11.81
CA GLY A 23 22.96 -30.57 -10.70
C GLY A 23 22.24 -30.62 -9.36
N CYS A 24 22.62 -29.72 -8.46
CA CYS A 24 22.03 -29.59 -7.13
C CYS A 24 20.53 -29.26 -7.25
N GLU A 25 19.68 -29.99 -6.56
CA GLU A 25 18.23 -29.80 -6.58
C GLU A 25 17.80 -28.80 -5.50
N ALA A 26 16.77 -28.02 -5.77
CA ALA A 26 16.18 -27.12 -4.79
C ALA A 26 17.16 -26.10 -4.15
N CYS A 27 17.98 -25.42 -4.95
CA CYS A 27 18.90 -24.38 -4.46
C CYS A 27 18.12 -23.19 -3.85
N LEU A 28 18.04 -23.09 -2.53
CA LEU A 28 17.33 -21.99 -1.88
C LEU A 28 18.16 -20.69 -1.91
N GLY A 29 17.62 -19.62 -2.47
CA GLY A 29 18.29 -18.31 -2.56
C GLY A 29 19.47 -18.28 -3.54
N SER A 30 19.56 -19.26 -4.44
CA SER A 30 20.63 -19.37 -5.44
C SER A 30 20.15 -20.15 -6.67
N TYR A 31 20.87 -20.01 -7.79
CA TYR A 31 20.60 -20.73 -9.03
C TYR A 31 21.35 -22.07 -9.08
N GLN A 32 20.71 -23.02 -9.75
CA GLN A 32 21.35 -24.21 -10.30
C GLN A 32 22.48 -23.85 -11.28
N PRO A 33 23.42 -24.77 -11.56
CA PRO A 33 23.46 -26.17 -11.09
C PRO A 33 24.24 -26.40 -9.78
N GLU A 34 24.99 -25.42 -9.26
CA GLU A 34 25.89 -25.60 -8.11
C GLU A 34 25.43 -24.85 -6.83
N CYS A 35 24.27 -24.18 -6.87
CA CYS A 35 23.79 -23.30 -5.79
C CYS A 35 24.78 -22.20 -5.36
N LYS A 36 25.74 -21.82 -6.21
CA LYS A 36 26.76 -20.80 -5.90
C LYS A 36 26.34 -19.39 -6.30
N GLN A 37 25.63 -19.26 -7.41
CA GLN A 37 25.15 -17.97 -7.88
C GLN A 37 23.93 -17.59 -7.06
N ARG A 38 24.03 -16.53 -6.24
CA ARG A 38 22.89 -16.01 -5.49
C ARG A 38 21.80 -15.51 -6.43
N CYS A 39 20.56 -15.47 -5.93
CA CYS A 39 19.49 -14.79 -6.65
C CYS A 39 19.88 -13.36 -6.99
N GLU A 40 19.50 -12.94 -8.19
CA GLU A 40 19.56 -11.55 -8.59
C GLU A 40 18.60 -10.73 -7.72
N ASP A 41 18.92 -9.46 -7.52
CA ASP A 41 18.06 -8.54 -6.77
C ASP A 41 16.65 -8.53 -7.41
N GLY A 42 15.64 -8.72 -6.59
CA GLY A 42 14.25 -8.87 -7.07
C GLY A 42 13.76 -10.31 -7.18
N PHE A 43 14.60 -11.31 -6.89
CA PHE A 43 14.21 -12.73 -6.89
C PHE A 43 14.55 -13.43 -5.57
N TYR A 44 13.78 -14.46 -5.24
CA TYR A 44 13.99 -15.28 -4.06
C TYR A 44 13.54 -16.72 -4.25
N GLY A 45 13.79 -17.54 -3.23
CA GLY A 45 13.24 -18.89 -3.14
C GLY A 45 14.07 -19.92 -3.89
N THR A 46 13.46 -21.04 -4.20
CA THR A 46 14.14 -22.18 -4.84
C THR A 46 14.47 -21.85 -6.28
N ASN A 47 15.74 -21.97 -6.66
CA ASN A 47 16.25 -21.64 -7.99
C ASN A 47 15.84 -20.23 -8.45
N CYS A 48 15.62 -19.33 -7.47
CA CYS A 48 15.19 -17.95 -7.67
C CYS A 48 13.94 -17.81 -8.56
N GLN A 49 13.00 -18.75 -8.45
CA GLN A 49 11.79 -18.77 -9.28
C GLN A 49 10.72 -17.77 -8.81
N ASP A 50 10.84 -17.24 -7.59
CA ASP A 50 9.89 -16.29 -7.04
C ASP A 50 10.40 -14.85 -7.18
N GLN A 51 9.49 -13.91 -7.46
CA GLN A 51 9.79 -12.48 -7.52
C GLN A 51 9.49 -11.80 -6.20
N CYS A 52 10.38 -10.91 -5.75
CA CYS A 52 10.13 -10.03 -4.61
C CYS A 52 8.86 -9.20 -4.85
N GLY A 53 8.10 -8.94 -3.78
CA GLY A 53 7.03 -7.95 -3.82
C GLY A 53 7.56 -6.53 -3.79
N GLN A 54 6.69 -5.57 -3.46
CA GLN A 54 7.01 -4.15 -3.47
C GLN A 54 7.68 -3.70 -2.16
N CYS A 55 8.88 -4.21 -1.89
CA CYS A 55 9.72 -3.72 -0.79
C CYS A 55 10.02 -2.23 -0.97
N LYS A 56 10.23 -1.51 0.14
CA LYS A 56 10.57 -0.08 0.17
C LYS A 56 11.64 0.28 -0.85
N THR A 57 11.54 1.48 -1.44
CA THR A 57 12.48 1.92 -2.49
C THR A 57 13.93 1.80 -2.03
N ASN A 58 14.79 1.25 -2.90
CA ASN A 58 16.21 0.96 -2.64
C ASN A 58 16.47 -0.12 -1.59
N THR A 59 15.50 -1.01 -1.32
CA THR A 59 15.68 -2.18 -0.46
C THR A 59 15.46 -3.45 -1.27
N ILE A 60 16.14 -4.53 -0.89
CA ILE A 60 16.03 -5.85 -1.53
C ILE A 60 15.30 -6.81 -0.59
N CYS A 61 14.48 -7.71 -1.15
CA CYS A 61 13.86 -8.75 -0.33
C CYS A 61 14.89 -9.82 0.05
N ASP A 62 14.61 -10.54 1.12
CA ASP A 62 15.40 -11.68 1.53
C ASP A 62 15.38 -12.76 0.45
N ARG A 63 16.54 -13.06 -0.15
CA ARG A 63 16.65 -14.04 -1.24
C ARG A 63 16.19 -15.46 -0.87
N TYR A 64 16.07 -15.80 0.41
CA TYR A 64 15.64 -17.13 0.83
C TYR A 64 14.12 -17.25 0.89
N ASN A 65 13.42 -16.23 1.39
CA ASN A 65 11.99 -16.34 1.70
C ASN A 65 11.12 -15.20 1.14
N GLY A 66 11.73 -14.16 0.56
CA GLY A 66 11.05 -13.03 -0.06
C GLY A 66 10.61 -11.92 0.90
N THR A 67 11.03 -11.97 2.16
CA THR A 67 10.63 -10.99 3.18
C THR A 67 11.27 -9.62 2.94
N CYS A 68 10.49 -8.56 3.08
CA CYS A 68 10.96 -7.18 3.05
C CYS A 68 11.20 -6.67 4.48
N HIS A 69 12.43 -6.79 4.98
CA HIS A 69 12.77 -6.44 6.37
C HIS A 69 12.56 -4.96 6.69
N ASP A 70 12.75 -4.08 5.70
CA ASP A 70 12.54 -2.62 5.83
C ASP A 70 11.09 -2.18 5.54
N GLY A 71 10.19 -3.15 5.36
CA GLY A 71 8.79 -2.94 5.06
C GLY A 71 8.49 -2.64 3.60
N CYS A 72 7.22 -2.30 3.36
CA CYS A 72 6.66 -2.17 2.02
C CYS A 72 6.64 -0.72 1.53
N GLN A 73 6.69 -0.56 0.21
CA GLN A 73 6.26 0.67 -0.44
C GLN A 73 4.85 1.05 0.00
N ILE A 74 4.54 2.33 -0.12
CA ILE A 74 3.22 2.84 0.21
C ILE A 74 2.15 2.08 -0.60
N TRP A 75 1.04 1.72 0.07
CA TRP A 75 -0.06 0.88 -0.45
C TRP A 75 0.25 -0.59 -0.66
N TRP A 76 1.40 -1.08 -0.21
CA TRP A 76 1.68 -2.50 -0.11
C TRP A 76 1.81 -2.91 1.34
N THR A 77 1.45 -4.16 1.63
CA THR A 77 1.43 -4.74 2.96
C THR A 77 1.73 -6.23 2.90
N ASP A 78 1.69 -6.90 4.06
CA ASP A 78 2.24 -8.23 4.36
C ASP A 78 3.78 -8.25 4.44
N THR A 79 4.33 -9.38 4.88
CA THR A 79 5.78 -9.54 5.11
C THR A 79 6.61 -9.55 3.82
N LYS A 80 5.99 -9.88 2.69
CA LYS A 80 6.64 -9.96 1.37
C LYS A 80 6.26 -8.79 0.45
N CYS A 81 5.37 -7.91 0.91
CA CYS A 81 4.82 -6.79 0.17
C CYS A 81 4.09 -7.19 -1.12
N ASN A 82 3.32 -8.29 -1.05
CA ASN A 82 2.55 -8.81 -2.18
C ASN A 82 1.08 -8.38 -2.16
N THR A 83 0.60 -7.91 -1.01
CA THR A 83 -0.79 -7.49 -0.84
C THR A 83 -0.91 -5.99 -1.10
N TYR A 84 -1.72 -5.61 -2.07
CA TYR A 84 -2.05 -4.21 -2.34
C TYR A 84 -3.22 -3.74 -1.48
N ILE A 85 -3.06 -2.59 -0.83
CA ILE A 85 -4.12 -1.90 -0.11
C ILE A 85 -4.96 -1.14 -1.12
N SER A 86 -6.19 -1.61 -1.34
CA SER A 86 -7.09 -1.06 -2.34
C SER A 86 -8.14 -0.12 -1.75
N LEU A 87 -8.46 0.91 -2.53
CA LEU A 87 -9.74 1.61 -2.36
C LEU A 87 -10.90 0.61 -2.58
N PRO A 88 -12.05 0.80 -1.94
CA PRO A 88 -13.23 -0.03 -2.17
C PRO A 88 -13.61 -0.11 -3.66
N ASN A 89 -13.90 -1.32 -4.16
CA ASN A 89 -14.16 -1.57 -5.59
C ASN A 89 -15.43 -0.91 -6.14
N ARG A 90 -16.33 -0.37 -5.31
CA ARG A 90 -17.56 0.30 -5.75
C ARG A 90 -17.35 1.81 -5.79
N THR A 91 -17.16 2.37 -6.97
CA THR A 91 -16.88 3.79 -7.21
C THR A 91 -17.98 4.76 -6.75
N ASP A 92 -19.20 4.27 -6.55
CA ASP A 92 -20.38 5.14 -6.47
C ASP A 92 -20.74 5.55 -5.04
N GLU A 93 -20.10 4.97 -4.01
CA GLU A 93 -20.43 5.22 -2.58
C GLU A 93 -19.20 5.28 -1.66
N ILE A 94 -18.01 5.60 -2.19
CA ILE A 94 -16.80 5.56 -1.35
C ILE A 94 -16.64 6.81 -0.48
N LEU A 95 -17.05 7.98 -0.96
CA LEU A 95 -17.11 9.23 -0.20
C LEU A 95 -18.46 9.89 -0.47
N THR A 96 -19.32 9.88 0.54
CA THR A 96 -20.75 10.18 0.40
C THR A 96 -21.11 11.42 1.21
N LEU A 97 -21.91 12.30 0.60
CA LEU A 97 -22.55 13.41 1.29
C LEU A 97 -23.74 12.87 2.10
N LEU A 98 -23.73 13.06 3.42
CA LEU A 98 -24.85 12.68 4.28
C LEU A 98 -25.84 13.83 4.45
N ASN A 99 -25.33 15.02 4.76
CA ASN A 99 -26.13 16.19 5.04
C ASN A 99 -25.33 17.47 4.72
N LYS A 100 -26.04 18.56 4.45
CA LYS A 100 -25.46 19.89 4.31
C LYS A 100 -26.41 20.97 4.80
N THR A 101 -25.83 21.99 5.43
CA THR A 101 -26.53 23.19 5.86
C THR A 101 -25.87 24.43 5.25
N SER A 102 -26.21 25.63 5.73
CA SER A 102 -25.59 26.87 5.28
C SER A 102 -24.15 27.01 5.79
N ASN A 103 -23.80 26.32 6.88
CA ASN A 103 -22.48 26.42 7.52
C ASN A 103 -21.84 25.06 7.87
N THR A 104 -22.47 23.94 7.52
CA THR A 104 -21.92 22.59 7.77
C THR A 104 -22.05 21.66 6.57
N ILE A 105 -21.11 20.72 6.45
CA ILE A 105 -21.17 19.58 5.54
C ILE A 105 -20.81 18.31 6.31
N GLU A 106 -21.65 17.29 6.21
CA GLU A 106 -21.43 15.98 6.83
C GLU A 106 -21.12 14.93 5.77
N ILE A 107 -20.01 14.22 5.94
CA ILE A 107 -19.52 13.21 5.00
C ILE A 107 -19.30 11.88 5.71
N ARG A 108 -19.38 10.79 4.94
CA ARG A 108 -18.98 9.45 5.37
C ARG A 108 -18.24 8.75 4.24
N TRP A 109 -17.32 7.85 4.58
CA TRP A 109 -16.60 7.05 3.60
C TRP A 109 -16.55 5.58 3.96
N GLN A 110 -16.18 4.74 2.99
CA GLN A 110 -15.90 3.33 3.21
C GLN A 110 -14.41 3.12 3.50
N HIS A 111 -14.10 2.24 4.45
CA HIS A 111 -12.71 1.89 4.76
C HIS A 111 -11.97 1.25 3.57
N ILE A 112 -10.69 1.56 3.45
CA ILE A 112 -9.77 0.87 2.53
C ILE A 112 -9.62 -0.59 2.96
N ARG A 113 -9.37 -1.47 2.00
CA ARG A 113 -9.31 -2.93 2.23
C ARG A 113 -7.87 -3.44 2.14
N GLY A 114 -7.65 -4.63 2.68
CA GLY A 114 -6.35 -5.31 2.64
C GLY A 114 -5.41 -4.97 3.79
N ILE A 115 -5.86 -4.20 4.79
CA ILE A 115 -5.09 -3.93 6.01
C ILE A 115 -5.32 -5.06 7.02
N SER A 116 -4.23 -5.70 7.47
CA SER A 116 -4.28 -6.69 8.55
C SER A 116 -4.60 -6.01 9.90
N PRO A 117 -5.37 -6.65 10.79
CA PRO A 117 -5.59 -6.16 12.15
C PRO A 117 -4.30 -5.80 12.91
N ASP A 118 -3.20 -6.50 12.65
CA ASP A 118 -1.94 -6.32 13.38
C ASP A 118 -1.24 -4.98 13.06
N ILE A 119 -1.63 -4.32 11.97
CA ILE A 119 -0.99 -3.08 11.50
C ILE A 119 -1.98 -1.93 11.38
N VAL A 120 -3.24 -2.13 11.78
CA VAL A 120 -4.34 -1.19 11.54
C VAL A 120 -4.11 0.17 12.21
N ASP A 121 -3.43 0.19 13.35
CA ASP A 121 -3.14 1.41 14.13
C ASP A 121 -2.14 2.35 13.43
N PHE A 122 -1.44 1.87 12.40
CA PHE A 122 -0.57 2.69 11.57
C PHE A 122 -1.33 3.41 10.45
N TYR A 123 -2.64 3.21 10.32
CA TYR A 123 -3.44 3.78 9.24
C TYR A 123 -4.47 4.78 9.75
N GLY A 124 -4.86 5.68 8.86
CA GLY A 124 -5.93 6.64 9.12
C GLY A 124 -6.31 7.43 7.88
N TYR A 125 -7.10 8.47 8.10
CA TYR A 125 -7.67 9.35 7.08
C TYR A 125 -7.36 10.80 7.39
N LEU A 126 -6.88 11.52 6.37
CA LEU A 126 -6.75 12.97 6.38
C LEU A 126 -7.95 13.56 5.65
N ILE A 127 -8.68 14.45 6.31
CA ILE A 127 -9.84 15.15 5.75
C ILE A 127 -9.41 16.57 5.42
N GLN A 128 -9.63 16.99 4.18
CA GLN A 128 -9.29 18.32 3.68
C GLN A 128 -10.42 18.91 2.84
N TYR A 129 -10.51 20.24 2.76
CA TYR A 129 -11.36 20.92 1.79
C TYR A 129 -10.65 22.11 1.15
N GLU A 130 -11.14 22.55 -0.01
CA GLU A 130 -10.91 23.88 -0.58
C GLU A 130 -12.26 24.52 -0.94
N ASN A 131 -12.32 25.84 -1.08
CA ASN A 131 -13.54 26.61 -1.40
C ASN A 131 -13.53 27.18 -2.83
N GLY A 132 -12.70 26.64 -3.73
CA GLY A 132 -12.61 27.08 -5.13
C GLY A 132 -11.92 28.43 -5.34
N LEU A 133 -11.30 28.99 -4.29
CA LEU A 133 -10.45 30.18 -4.44
C LEU A 133 -9.23 29.85 -5.34
N PRO A 134 -8.87 30.73 -6.29
CA PRO A 134 -7.74 30.49 -7.18
C PRO A 134 -6.45 30.26 -6.40
N ASN A 135 -5.76 29.15 -6.68
CA ASN A 135 -4.50 28.76 -6.05
C ASN A 135 -4.54 28.58 -4.52
N ALA A 136 -5.73 28.50 -3.91
CA ALA A 136 -5.83 28.21 -2.49
C ALA A 136 -5.47 26.72 -2.24
N PRO A 137 -4.60 26.41 -1.26
CA PRO A 137 -4.32 25.04 -0.90
C PRO A 137 -5.52 24.41 -0.19
N TYR A 138 -5.59 23.08 -0.23
CA TYR A 138 -6.49 22.32 0.62
C TYR A 138 -6.17 22.58 2.10
N ILE A 139 -7.21 22.90 2.88
CA ILE A 139 -7.14 23.12 4.33
C ILE A 139 -7.38 21.79 5.03
N ASN A 140 -6.50 21.43 5.97
CA ASN A 140 -6.69 20.27 6.84
C ASN A 140 -7.77 20.56 7.87
N VAL A 141 -8.81 19.72 7.92
CA VAL A 141 -9.89 19.85 8.91
C VAL A 141 -9.95 18.71 9.90
N GLY A 142 -9.33 17.58 9.59
CA GLY A 142 -9.41 16.41 10.45
C GLY A 142 -8.37 15.36 10.14
N ILE A 143 -7.96 14.64 11.18
CA ILE A 143 -7.21 13.40 11.10
C ILE A 143 -8.03 12.38 11.90
N LEU A 144 -8.28 11.23 11.31
CA LEU A 144 -9.03 10.15 11.92
C LEU A 144 -8.22 8.86 11.85
N ASP A 145 -8.07 8.17 12.98
CA ASP A 145 -7.42 6.85 13.01
C ASP A 145 -8.32 5.80 12.33
N TYR A 146 -7.73 4.77 11.72
CA TYR A 146 -8.48 3.81 10.90
C TYR A 146 -9.61 3.10 11.67
N ASN A 147 -9.44 2.83 12.97
CA ASN A 147 -10.44 2.14 13.78
C ASN A 147 -11.64 3.02 14.19
N SER A 148 -11.62 4.32 13.89
CA SER A 148 -12.71 5.23 14.23
C SER A 148 -13.83 5.21 13.18
N ASP A 149 -15.04 5.66 13.54
CA ASP A 149 -16.17 5.76 12.60
C ASP A 149 -15.80 6.65 11.40
N PRO A 150 -15.87 6.17 10.14
CA PRO A 150 -15.42 6.89 8.95
C PRO A 150 -16.41 8.00 8.55
N TYR A 151 -16.56 8.97 9.44
CA TYR A 151 -17.49 10.09 9.38
C TYR A 151 -16.76 11.38 9.75
N TRP A 152 -17.17 12.49 9.13
CA TRP A 152 -16.71 13.80 9.54
C TRP A 152 -17.79 14.87 9.34
N LYS A 153 -17.86 15.82 10.27
CA LYS A 153 -18.68 17.04 10.15
C LYS A 153 -17.76 18.25 10.03
N ILE A 154 -17.79 18.88 8.86
CA ILE A 154 -17.07 20.13 8.61
C ILE A 154 -18.01 21.27 9.03
N GLU A 155 -17.53 22.16 9.90
CA GLU A 155 -18.30 23.26 10.48
C GLU A 155 -17.69 24.62 10.10
N ASN A 156 -18.39 25.71 10.43
CA ASN A 156 -17.96 27.09 10.17
C ASN A 156 -17.73 27.40 8.68
N LEU A 157 -18.53 26.80 7.80
CA LEU A 157 -18.46 27.04 6.36
C LEU A 157 -19.21 28.32 5.96
N GLU A 158 -18.79 28.89 4.84
CA GLU A 158 -19.44 30.03 4.21
C GLU A 158 -20.72 29.60 3.51
N ILE A 159 -21.74 30.47 3.59
CA ILE A 159 -23.03 30.26 2.96
C ILE A 159 -22.93 30.33 1.44
N ASN A 160 -23.69 29.49 0.74
CA ASN A 160 -23.74 29.47 -0.74
C ASN A 160 -22.36 29.31 -1.43
N THR A 161 -21.37 28.75 -0.72
CA THR A 161 -20.00 28.54 -1.20
C THR A 161 -19.82 27.08 -1.65
N LYS A 162 -19.06 26.91 -2.75
CA LYS A 162 -18.74 25.60 -3.32
C LYS A 162 -17.45 25.08 -2.69
N TYR A 163 -17.51 23.88 -2.14
CA TYR A 163 -16.37 23.19 -1.53
C TYR A 163 -16.01 21.94 -2.32
N SER A 164 -14.71 21.71 -2.48
CA SER A 164 -14.16 20.43 -2.94
C SER A 164 -13.58 19.72 -1.73
N ILE A 165 -14.15 18.59 -1.35
CA ILE A 165 -13.74 17.80 -0.18
C ILE A 165 -12.91 16.62 -0.64
N LYS A 166 -11.79 16.41 0.05
CA LYS A 166 -10.85 15.34 -0.21
C LYS A 166 -10.58 14.58 1.07
N VAL A 167 -10.82 13.27 1.01
CA VAL A 167 -10.40 12.34 2.06
C VAL A 167 -9.24 11.53 1.50
N THR A 168 -8.15 11.43 2.26
CA THR A 168 -6.92 10.77 1.82
C THR A 168 -6.49 9.77 2.89
N PRO A 169 -6.45 8.46 2.57
CA PRO A 169 -5.88 7.50 3.49
C PRO A 169 -4.37 7.74 3.63
N PHE A 170 -3.84 7.54 4.83
CA PHE A 170 -2.42 7.65 5.10
C PHE A 170 -1.93 6.45 5.92
N ARG A 171 -0.63 6.19 5.84
CA ARG A 171 0.13 5.34 6.76
C ARG A 171 1.08 6.21 7.59
N LYS A 172 1.19 5.94 8.88
CA LYS A 172 2.10 6.61 9.81
C LYS A 172 3.17 5.62 10.26
N TYR A 173 4.43 6.02 10.16
CA TYR A 173 5.56 5.26 10.67
C TYR A 173 6.49 6.19 11.46
N GLY A 174 6.52 6.02 12.79
CA GLY A 174 7.18 6.98 13.66
C GLY A 174 6.59 8.39 13.50
N ASN A 175 7.43 9.35 13.08
CA ASN A 175 7.02 10.72 12.79
C ASN A 175 6.61 10.95 11.32
N ASP A 176 6.91 10.00 10.43
CA ASP A 176 6.64 10.12 9.01
C ASP A 176 5.19 9.74 8.70
N LYS A 177 4.58 10.49 7.78
CA LYS A 177 3.24 10.22 7.25
C LYS A 177 3.29 10.12 5.74
N GLU A 178 2.88 8.97 5.23
CA GLU A 178 2.82 8.66 3.81
C GLU A 178 1.36 8.66 3.35
N SER A 179 0.99 9.61 2.50
CA SER A 179 -0.38 9.78 2.00
C SER A 179 -0.61 9.02 0.70
N GLY A 180 -1.81 8.47 0.54
CA GLY A 180 -2.17 7.72 -0.64
C GLY A 180 -2.92 8.45 -1.71
N LYS A 181 -3.43 7.64 -2.64
CA LYS A 181 -4.47 8.08 -3.56
C LYS A 181 -5.70 8.45 -2.74
N SER A 182 -6.14 9.69 -2.86
CA SER A 182 -7.39 10.14 -2.26
C SER A 182 -8.57 9.41 -2.87
N TYR A 183 -9.68 9.39 -2.13
CA TYR A 183 -10.98 9.12 -2.71
C TYR A 183 -11.32 10.16 -3.80
N ASN A 184 -12.35 9.88 -4.60
CA ASN A 184 -12.85 10.85 -5.56
C ASN A 184 -13.28 12.13 -4.83
N ILE A 185 -12.95 13.28 -5.40
CA ILE A 185 -13.24 14.58 -4.79
C ILE A 185 -14.76 14.77 -4.74
N LEU A 186 -15.29 15.01 -3.54
CA LEU A 186 -16.69 15.29 -3.33
C LEU A 186 -16.93 16.80 -3.41
N THR A 187 -17.63 17.24 -4.45
CA THR A 187 -17.94 18.65 -4.65
C THR A 187 -19.32 18.98 -4.09
N VAL A 188 -19.39 19.90 -3.12
CA VAL A 188 -20.63 20.22 -2.41
C VAL A 188 -20.78 21.73 -2.30
N LYS A 189 -21.98 22.25 -2.58
CA LYS A 189 -22.32 23.65 -2.34
C LYS A 189 -23.20 23.77 -1.11
N THR A 190 -22.78 24.57 -0.12
CA THR A 190 -23.59 24.89 1.07
C THR A 190 -24.88 25.59 0.66
N ILE A 191 -25.94 25.45 1.45
CA ILE A 191 -27.22 26.09 1.13
C ILE A 191 -27.19 27.58 1.50
N CYS A 192 -28.08 28.37 0.91
CA CYS A 192 -28.37 29.70 1.43
C CYS A 192 -29.04 29.56 2.81
N SER A 193 -28.78 30.48 3.73
CA SER A 193 -29.60 30.59 4.94
C SER A 193 -31.06 30.81 4.52
N GLY A 194 -31.97 29.96 4.99
CA GLY A 194 -33.39 30.02 4.62
C GLY A 194 -34.06 31.25 5.23
N LYS A 195 -34.38 32.22 4.37
CA LYS A 195 -35.02 33.53 4.62
C LYS A 195 -34.34 34.42 5.66
#